data_AF-A0A534U830-F1
#
_entry.id   AF-A0A534U830-F1
#
_cell.length_a   1.000
_cell.length_b   1.000
_cell.length_c   1.000
_cell.angle_alpha   90.00
_cell.angle_beta   90.00
_cell.angle_gamma   90.00
#
_symmetry.space_group_name_H-M   'P 1'
#
loop_
_entity.id
_entity.type
_entity.pdbx_description
1 polymer ?
#
loop_
_entity_poly.entity_id
_entity_poly.type
_entity_poly.pdbx_seq_one_letter_code
_entity_poly.pdbx_strand_id
1 'polypeptide(L)'
;PYAGRLYDRLCAHFGADQVFMDVDDIPPGADFAAYIDAKIGSCDAMVVVVGKDWLTARNADGQLRLSDPSDFVGLEVSLALQRSVLVIPVLVGGASIPKPEELRADLKALSKRNALTLNDHDFQRDVDQLIEALDKAPGLRKPALKQNIDSRAELRKKLLRRLVWKVPLIFLLMSLAVWWQMRRENEAQLTTATQTGASKAMAFTGSWKGDVTYPWQVSHTEQFLFQPEEDKLFGTATFLGVKRGIGDGKIVGETISFSVAFEEIYGSTMRSRRNRYEGKLSGDTIRLRIMDDQGNSPVELVLTRSPSTTP
;
A
#
# COMPACT_ATOMS: atom_id res chain seq x y z
N PRO A 1 -7.27 14.57 16.65
CA PRO A 1 -8.51 14.41 15.86
C PRO A 1 -8.54 15.17 14.52
N TYR A 2 -8.17 16.46 14.46
CA TYR A 2 -8.19 17.24 13.21
C TYR A 2 -7.22 16.72 12.15
N ALA A 3 -5.95 16.54 12.51
CA ALA A 3 -4.91 16.08 11.57
C ALA A 3 -5.26 14.73 10.93
N GLY A 4 -5.74 13.75 11.72
CA GLY A 4 -6.17 12.45 11.18
C GLY A 4 -7.35 12.56 10.22
N ARG A 5 -8.40 13.32 10.56
CA ARG A 5 -9.55 13.53 9.66
C ARG A 5 -9.17 14.25 8.37
N LEU A 6 -8.25 15.22 8.47
CA LEU A 6 -7.71 15.93 7.32
C LEU A 6 -6.88 14.98 6.45
N TYR A 7 -6.00 14.17 7.06
CA TYR A 7 -5.21 13.16 6.40
C TYR A 7 -6.09 12.18 5.62
N ASP A 8 -7.11 11.60 6.26
CA ASP A 8 -8.04 10.66 5.60
C ASP A 8 -8.68 11.28 4.35
N ARG A 9 -9.08 12.55 4.43
CA ARG A 9 -9.75 13.25 3.33
C ARG A 9 -8.79 13.62 2.20
N LEU A 10 -7.58 14.04 2.53
CA LEU A 10 -6.51 14.31 1.55
C LEU A 10 -6.10 13.01 0.85
N CYS A 11 -5.92 11.91 1.59
CA CYS A 11 -5.65 10.58 1.02
C CYS A 11 -6.75 10.11 0.09
N ALA A 12 -8.02 10.35 0.44
CA ALA A 12 -9.15 10.01 -0.42
C ALA A 12 -9.17 10.78 -1.75
N HIS A 13 -8.55 11.96 -1.81
CA HIS A 13 -8.49 12.80 -3.02
C HIS A 13 -7.20 12.61 -3.83
N PHE A 14 -6.04 12.69 -3.17
CA PHE A 14 -4.72 12.65 -3.81
C PHE A 14 -4.11 11.24 -3.90
N GLY A 15 -4.61 10.28 -3.11
CA GLY A 15 -4.00 8.96 -2.94
C GLY A 15 -3.11 8.90 -1.69
N ALA A 16 -3.14 7.77 -0.98
CA ALA A 16 -2.38 7.59 0.26
C ALA A 16 -0.86 7.58 0.05
N ASP A 17 -0.41 7.26 -1.16
CA ASP A 17 1.00 7.32 -1.59
C ASP A 17 1.50 8.75 -1.81
N GLN A 18 0.58 9.71 -1.97
CA GLN A 18 0.88 11.13 -2.24
C GLN A 18 0.73 12.01 -0.99
N VAL A 19 0.29 11.46 0.14
CA VAL A 19 0.04 12.22 1.38
C VAL A 19 0.79 11.58 2.54
N PHE A 20 1.64 12.37 3.18
CA PHE A 20 2.43 11.95 4.32
C PHE A 20 1.99 12.76 5.56
N MET A 21 1.85 12.09 6.70
CA MET A 21 1.54 12.70 7.98
C MET A 21 2.54 12.19 9.01
N ASP A 22 3.29 13.12 9.62
CA ASP A 22 4.27 12.89 10.68
C ASP A 22 5.51 12.06 10.28
N VAL A 23 6.73 12.61 10.48
CA VAL A 23 8.00 11.94 10.08
C VAL A 23 8.54 11.01 11.16
N ASP A 24 7.71 10.60 12.13
CA ASP A 24 8.12 9.80 13.28
C ASP A 24 8.73 8.41 12.93
N ASP A 25 8.59 7.91 11.70
CA ASP A 25 9.24 6.69 11.22
C ASP A 25 10.57 6.99 10.48
N ILE A 26 11.57 7.40 11.26
CA ILE A 26 12.96 7.49 10.78
C ILE A 26 13.62 6.12 10.93
N PRO A 27 14.15 5.51 9.84
CA PRO A 27 14.76 4.20 9.91
C PRO A 27 15.92 4.17 10.93
N PRO A 28 16.06 3.10 11.75
CA PRO A 28 17.19 2.96 12.66
C PRO A 28 18.53 3.09 11.94
N GLY A 29 19.39 4.00 12.41
CA GLY A 29 20.70 4.28 11.83
C GLY A 29 20.71 5.27 10.65
N ALA A 30 19.55 5.80 10.23
CA ALA A 30 19.49 6.88 9.26
C ALA A 30 20.01 8.21 9.84
N ASP A 31 20.69 9.00 9.02
CA ASP A 31 20.99 10.39 9.35
C ASP A 31 19.68 11.18 9.38
N PHE A 32 19.27 11.57 10.58
CA PHE A 32 18.04 12.29 10.87
C PHE A 32 17.88 13.53 9.97
N ALA A 33 18.93 14.35 9.88
CA ALA A 33 18.87 15.60 9.14
C ALA A 33 18.72 15.32 7.65
N ALA A 34 19.49 14.36 7.12
CA ALA A 34 19.41 13.97 5.71
C ALA A 34 18.05 13.35 5.35
N TYR A 35 17.44 12.58 6.25
CA TYR A 35 16.13 11.94 6.01
C TYR A 35 14.99 12.96 5.94
N ILE A 36 14.92 13.86 6.90
CA ILE A 36 13.95 14.97 6.91
C ILE A 36 14.16 15.85 5.67
N ASP A 37 15.41 16.14 5.33
CA ASP A 37 15.78 16.94 4.17
C ASP A 37 15.33 16.29 2.85
N ALA A 38 15.54 14.98 2.69
CA ALA A 38 15.09 14.23 1.52
C ALA A 38 13.55 14.17 1.42
N LYS A 39 12.87 13.91 2.54
CA LYS A 39 11.40 13.83 2.60
C LYS A 39 10.75 15.16 2.26
N ILE A 40 11.16 16.25 2.92
CA ILE A 40 10.64 17.60 2.64
C ILE A 40 11.01 18.04 1.22
N GLY A 41 12.20 17.66 0.75
CA GLY A 41 12.62 17.94 -0.63
C GLY A 41 11.77 17.25 -1.70
N SER A 42 11.10 16.16 -1.36
CA SER A 42 10.17 15.46 -2.25
C SER A 42 8.73 15.99 -2.19
N CYS A 43 8.40 16.83 -1.21
CA CYS A 43 7.05 17.36 -1.04
C CYS A 43 6.83 18.61 -1.90
N ASP A 44 5.78 18.60 -2.71
CA ASP A 44 5.35 19.78 -3.46
C ASP A 44 4.64 20.81 -2.56
N ALA A 45 3.98 20.36 -1.49
CA ALA A 45 3.29 21.19 -0.52
C ALA A 45 3.37 20.61 0.90
N MET A 46 3.32 21.49 1.90
CA MET A 46 3.24 21.18 3.33
C MET A 46 2.02 21.87 3.93
N VAL A 47 1.15 21.09 4.58
CA VAL A 47 0.00 21.59 5.32
C VAL A 47 0.34 21.61 6.81
N VAL A 48 0.43 22.81 7.41
CA VAL A 48 0.79 22.97 8.82
C VAL A 48 -0.47 23.15 9.65
N VAL A 49 -0.87 22.13 10.40
CA VAL A 49 -2.07 22.17 11.24
C VAL A 49 -1.77 22.91 12.56
N VAL A 50 -2.36 24.09 12.72
CA VAL A 50 -2.19 24.95 13.89
C VAL A 50 -3.44 24.88 14.76
N GLY A 51 -3.31 24.26 15.94
CA GLY A 51 -4.35 24.20 16.96
C GLY A 51 -4.16 25.23 18.07
N LYS A 52 -5.17 25.39 18.94
CA LYS A 52 -5.15 26.35 20.05
C LYS A 52 -3.95 26.21 20.99
N ASP A 53 -3.46 24.99 21.15
CA ASP A 53 -2.36 24.66 22.07
C ASP A 53 -0.99 24.60 21.36
N TRP A 54 -0.90 25.00 20.08
CA TRP A 54 0.30 24.82 19.25
C TRP A 54 1.55 25.48 19.85
N LEU A 55 1.44 26.72 20.33
CA LEU A 55 2.53 27.44 21.00
C LEU A 55 2.83 26.94 22.42
N THR A 56 1.84 26.32 23.08
CA THR A 56 1.92 25.93 24.49
C THR A 56 2.18 24.44 24.69
N ALA A 57 2.26 23.66 23.60
CA ALA A 57 2.54 22.23 23.64
C ALA A 57 3.91 21.97 24.28
N ARG A 58 3.98 20.97 25.16
CA ARG A 58 5.19 20.64 25.93
C ARG A 58 5.74 19.26 25.60
N ASN A 59 7.07 19.12 25.66
CA ASN A 59 7.75 17.83 25.57
C ASN A 59 7.70 17.10 26.94
N ALA A 60 8.30 15.91 27.01
CA ALA A 60 8.33 15.09 28.23
C ALA A 60 9.00 15.81 29.42
N ASP A 61 9.95 16.71 29.13
CA ASP A 61 10.67 17.51 30.13
C ASP A 61 9.90 18.78 30.54
N GLY A 62 8.68 18.97 30.03
CA GLY A 62 7.84 20.13 30.33
C GLY A 62 8.26 21.41 29.62
N GLN A 63 9.24 21.37 28.70
CA GLN A 63 9.64 22.52 27.90
C GLN A 63 8.68 22.72 26.72
N LEU A 64 8.50 23.97 26.27
CA LEU A 64 7.69 24.26 25.10
C LEU A 64 8.34 23.67 23.85
N ARG A 65 7.61 22.80 23.13
CA ARG A 65 8.12 22.06 21.97
C ARG A 65 8.70 22.99 20.92
N LEU A 66 7.95 23.99 20.50
CA LEU A 66 8.37 24.91 19.43
C LEU A 66 9.47 25.91 19.85
N SER A 67 9.77 26.00 21.14
CA SER A 67 10.93 26.75 21.62
C SER A 67 12.22 25.93 21.53
N ASP A 68 12.13 24.60 21.49
CA ASP A 68 13.28 23.69 21.35
C ASP A 68 13.78 23.64 19.89
N PRO A 69 15.03 24.06 19.60
CA PRO A 69 15.67 23.91 18.28
C PRO A 69 15.66 22.49 17.73
N SER A 70 15.53 21.49 18.60
CA SER A 70 15.60 20.07 18.28
C SER A 70 14.23 19.42 18.08
N ASP A 71 13.13 20.15 18.31
CA ASP A 71 11.79 19.62 18.08
C ASP A 71 11.55 19.37 16.58
N PHE A 72 11.15 18.13 16.27
CA PHE A 72 11.02 17.66 14.89
C PHE A 72 9.98 18.45 14.09
N VAL A 73 8.84 18.78 14.69
CA VAL A 73 7.80 19.58 14.04
C VAL A 73 8.32 20.98 13.72
N GLY A 74 9.02 21.61 14.67
CA GLY A 74 9.68 22.90 14.44
C GLY A 74 10.73 22.85 13.33
N LEU A 75 11.55 21.81 13.28
CA LEU A 75 12.57 21.61 12.24
C LEU A 75 11.95 21.39 10.86
N GLU A 76 10.93 20.55 10.74
CA GLU A 76 10.25 20.28 9.47
C GLU A 76 9.63 21.53 8.87
N VAL A 77 8.88 22.29 9.68
CA VAL A 77 8.25 23.53 9.24
C VAL A 77 9.31 24.56 8.84
N SER A 78 10.38 24.67 9.61
CA SER A 78 11.51 25.56 9.30
C SER A 78 12.16 25.22 7.96
N LEU A 79 12.45 23.95 7.70
CA LEU A 79 13.04 23.47 6.44
C LEU A 79 12.10 23.69 5.25
N ALA A 80 10.81 23.41 5.40
CA ALA A 80 9.84 23.66 4.34
C ALA A 80 9.72 25.16 4.01
N LEU A 81 9.74 26.04 5.02
CA LEU A 81 9.68 27.49 4.83
C LEU A 81 10.92 28.06 4.13
N GLN A 82 12.09 27.44 4.32
CA GLN A 82 13.35 27.83 3.69
C GLN A 82 13.46 27.35 2.23
N ARG A 83 12.60 26.41 1.81
CA ARG A 83 12.63 25.75 0.49
C ARG A 83 11.52 26.26 -0.42
N SER A 84 11.55 25.80 -1.67
CA SER A 84 10.48 26.03 -2.66
C SER A 84 9.27 25.10 -2.44
N VAL A 85 8.92 24.81 -1.18
CA VAL A 85 7.73 24.02 -0.82
C VAL A 85 6.58 24.98 -0.55
N LEU A 86 5.39 24.67 -1.08
CA LEU A 86 4.19 25.43 -0.76
C LEU A 86 3.75 25.14 0.68
N VAL A 87 3.95 26.10 1.59
CA VAL A 87 3.50 25.97 2.99
C VAL A 87 2.14 26.64 3.19
N ILE A 88 1.13 25.87 3.57
CA ILE A 88 -0.23 26.34 3.87
C ILE A 88 -0.53 26.09 5.36
N PRO A 89 -0.62 27.14 6.20
CA PRO A 89 -1.14 27.00 7.55
C PRO A 89 -2.64 26.70 7.54
N VAL A 90 -3.06 25.75 8.36
CA VAL A 90 -4.46 25.36 8.54
C VAL A 90 -4.83 25.50 10.01
N LEU A 91 -5.69 26.47 10.32
CA LEU A 91 -6.14 26.80 11.66
C LEU A 91 -7.33 25.90 12.05
N VAL A 92 -7.26 25.27 13.23
CA VAL A 92 -8.31 24.35 13.71
C VAL A 92 -8.72 24.67 15.14
N GLY A 93 -9.95 24.34 15.51
CA GLY A 93 -10.45 24.49 16.89
C GLY A 93 -10.39 25.94 17.40
N GLY A 94 -10.65 26.91 16.52
CA GLY A 94 -10.64 28.34 16.85
C GLY A 94 -9.24 28.95 17.05
N ALA A 95 -8.18 28.26 16.59
CA ALA A 95 -6.83 28.79 16.65
C ALA A 95 -6.65 30.04 15.78
N SER A 96 -5.71 30.90 16.17
CA SER A 96 -5.21 32.01 15.37
C SER A 96 -3.80 31.72 14.89
N ILE A 97 -3.39 32.35 13.78
CA ILE A 97 -1.99 32.31 13.36
C ILE A 97 -1.12 32.97 14.45
N PRO A 98 -0.01 32.34 14.87
CA PRO A 98 0.93 32.95 15.81
C PRO A 98 1.56 34.22 15.26
N LYS A 99 1.81 35.19 16.15
CA LYS A 99 2.54 36.42 15.81
C LYS A 99 4.03 36.09 15.58
N PRO A 100 4.74 36.88 14.73
CA PRO A 100 6.17 36.67 14.50
C PRO A 100 7.02 36.65 15.79
N GLU A 101 6.68 37.47 16.79
CA GLU A 101 7.36 37.56 18.09
C GLU A 101 7.12 36.36 19.01
N GLU A 102 6.08 35.56 18.76
CA GLU A 102 5.79 34.32 19.49
C GLU A 102 6.53 33.12 18.90
N LEU A 103 7.21 33.31 17.77
CA LEU A 103 7.89 32.27 17.00
C LEU A 103 9.41 32.40 17.10
N ARG A 104 10.10 31.25 17.07
CA ARG A 104 11.55 31.20 16.83
C ARG A 104 11.88 31.83 15.47
N ALA A 105 13.08 32.39 15.35
CA ALA A 105 13.51 33.18 14.20
C ALA A 105 13.28 32.50 12.83
N ASP A 106 13.50 31.19 12.77
CA ASP A 106 13.37 30.34 11.59
C ASP A 106 11.91 29.96 11.25
N LEU A 107 10.99 30.06 12.21
CA LEU A 107 9.55 29.83 12.02
C LEU A 107 8.76 31.10 11.70
N LYS A 108 9.34 32.29 11.88
CA LYS A 108 8.65 33.57 11.68
C LYS A 108 7.98 33.71 10.30
N ALA A 109 8.55 33.08 9.27
CA ALA A 109 7.97 33.09 7.93
C ALA A 109 6.58 32.42 7.86
N LEU A 110 6.23 31.53 8.78
CA LEU A 110 4.91 30.90 8.87
C LEU A 110 3.80 31.94 9.09
N SER A 111 4.05 32.93 9.96
CA SER A 111 3.09 34.00 10.28
C SER A 111 2.73 34.89 9.07
N LYS A 112 3.53 34.84 8.01
CA LYS A 112 3.33 35.60 6.77
C LYS A 112 2.61 34.80 5.68
N ARG A 113 2.28 33.53 5.93
CA ARG A 113 1.57 32.67 4.98
C ARG A 113 0.06 32.87 5.14
N ASN A 114 -0.66 32.84 4.03
CA ASN A 114 -2.12 32.88 4.04
C ASN A 114 -2.66 31.57 4.63
N ALA A 115 -3.37 31.68 5.74
CA ALA A 115 -3.94 30.52 6.44
C ALA A 115 -5.37 30.22 5.96
N LEU A 116 -5.73 28.94 6.01
CA LEU A 116 -7.12 28.49 5.88
C LEU A 116 -7.64 28.05 7.25
N THR A 117 -8.90 28.31 7.55
CA THR A 117 -9.53 27.90 8.82
C THR A 117 -10.49 26.76 8.57
N LEU A 118 -10.37 25.66 9.33
CA LEU A 118 -11.34 24.57 9.33
C LEU A 118 -12.26 24.71 10.54
N ASN A 119 -13.54 24.95 10.28
CA ASN A 119 -14.57 25.02 11.31
C ASN A 119 -15.20 23.65 11.52
N ASP A 120 -15.53 23.29 12.77
CA ASP A 120 -16.09 21.97 13.08
C ASP A 120 -17.42 21.72 12.38
N HIS A 121 -18.27 22.73 12.31
CA HIS A 121 -19.58 22.68 11.66
C HIS A 121 -19.47 22.54 10.14
N ASP A 122 -18.51 23.23 9.52
CA ASP A 122 -18.35 23.31 8.06
C ASP A 122 -17.15 22.48 7.56
N PHE A 123 -16.65 21.54 8.37
CA PHE A 123 -15.35 20.89 8.18
C PHE A 123 -15.16 20.33 6.76
N GLN A 124 -16.16 19.65 6.20
CA GLN A 124 -16.06 19.08 4.85
C GLN A 124 -15.86 20.18 3.79
N ARG A 125 -16.66 21.24 3.84
CA ARG A 125 -16.58 22.35 2.89
C ARG A 125 -15.22 23.05 3.01
N ASP A 126 -14.76 23.29 4.23
CA ASP A 126 -13.50 24.00 4.46
C ASP A 126 -12.29 23.14 4.01
N VAL A 127 -12.36 21.81 4.16
CA VAL A 127 -11.36 20.89 3.60
C VAL A 127 -11.41 20.83 2.06
N ASP A 128 -12.60 20.86 1.46
CA ASP A 128 -12.73 20.92 -0.01
C ASP A 128 -12.10 22.21 -0.57
N GLN A 129 -12.17 23.34 0.14
CA GLN A 129 -11.47 24.58 -0.24
C GLN A 129 -9.95 24.42 -0.16
N LEU A 130 -9.43 23.73 0.85
CA LEU A 130 -8.00 23.41 0.95
C LEU A 130 -7.56 22.52 -0.21
N ILE A 131 -8.34 21.50 -0.55
CA ILE A 131 -8.08 20.63 -1.70
C ILE A 131 -8.05 21.45 -2.99
N GLU A 132 -9.02 22.33 -3.20
CA GLU A 132 -9.06 23.21 -4.37
C GLU A 132 -7.85 24.15 -4.44
N ALA A 133 -7.41 24.68 -3.31
CA ALA A 133 -6.20 25.52 -3.22
C ALA A 133 -4.94 24.73 -3.60
N LEU A 134 -4.83 23.48 -3.14
CA LEU A 134 -3.74 22.57 -3.51
C LEU A 134 -3.81 22.22 -5.01
N ASP A 135 -4.96 21.82 -5.55
CA ASP A 135 -5.10 21.46 -6.98
C ASP A 135 -4.73 22.59 -7.95
N LYS A 136 -4.92 23.84 -7.52
CA LYS A 136 -4.61 25.05 -8.30
C LYS A 136 -3.20 25.58 -8.07
N ALA A 137 -2.46 25.07 -7.08
CA ALA A 137 -1.19 25.65 -6.72
C ALA A 137 -0.11 25.37 -7.79
N PRO A 138 0.62 26.40 -8.24
CA PRO A 138 1.68 26.22 -9.22
C PRO A 138 2.82 25.39 -8.63
N GLY A 139 3.20 24.30 -9.29
CA GLY A 139 4.29 23.42 -8.88
C GLY A 139 3.87 22.08 -8.31
N LEU A 140 2.60 21.91 -7.90
CA LEU A 140 2.06 20.60 -7.53
C LEU A 140 1.97 19.71 -8.77
N ARG A 141 2.71 18.60 -8.79
CA ARG A 141 2.60 17.60 -9.86
C ARG A 141 1.22 16.98 -9.75
N LYS A 142 0.33 17.33 -10.68
CA LYS A 142 -0.98 16.68 -10.76
C LYS A 142 -0.75 15.18 -10.90
N PRO A 143 -1.31 14.32 -10.03
CA PRO A 143 -1.30 12.90 -10.28
C PRO A 143 -1.87 12.69 -11.67
N ALA A 144 -1.19 11.91 -12.51
CA ALA A 144 -1.69 11.59 -13.84
C ALA A 144 -3.10 11.00 -13.68
N LEU A 145 -4.11 11.83 -13.93
CA LEU A 145 -5.51 11.47 -13.74
C LEU A 145 -5.76 10.17 -14.51
N LYS A 146 -6.00 9.07 -13.78
CA LYS A 146 -6.50 7.79 -14.30
C LYS A 146 -7.92 7.93 -14.90
N GLN A 147 -8.30 9.10 -15.40
CA GLN A 147 -9.63 9.38 -15.96
C GLN A 147 -9.89 8.74 -17.33
N ASN A 148 -8.89 8.15 -17.99
CA ASN A 148 -9.07 7.58 -19.34
C ASN A 148 -9.30 6.05 -19.38
N ILE A 149 -9.23 5.36 -18.24
CA ILE A 149 -9.45 3.90 -18.18
C ILE A 149 -10.93 3.58 -17.89
N ASP A 150 -11.62 4.40 -17.09
CA ASP A 150 -12.99 4.12 -16.65
C ASP A 150 -14.07 4.46 -17.69
N SER A 151 -13.84 5.44 -18.58
CA SER A 151 -14.84 5.83 -19.59
C SER A 151 -15.07 4.73 -20.63
N ARG A 152 -14.02 3.97 -21.00
CA ARG A 152 -14.11 2.82 -21.91
C ARG A 152 -14.76 1.62 -21.23
N ALA A 153 -14.57 1.45 -19.93
CA ALA A 153 -15.18 0.39 -19.14
C ALA A 153 -16.69 0.61 -18.93
N GLU A 154 -17.12 1.85 -18.69
CA GLU A 154 -18.54 2.19 -18.55
C GLU A 154 -19.31 2.15 -19.89
N LEU A 155 -18.66 2.53 -21.00
CA LEU A 155 -19.22 2.34 -22.35
C LEU A 155 -19.44 0.86 -22.67
N ARG A 156 -18.50 -0.02 -22.28
CA ARG A 156 -18.64 -1.48 -22.40
C ARG A 156 -19.80 -2.02 -21.58
N LYS A 157 -19.98 -1.56 -20.33
CA LYS A 157 -21.11 -1.96 -19.46
C LYS A 157 -22.48 -1.54 -20.02
N LYS A 158 -22.59 -0.34 -20.60
CA LYS A 158 -23.84 0.12 -21.24
C LYS A 158 -24.18 -0.66 -22.51
N LEU A 159 -23.18 -1.00 -23.32
CA LEU A 159 -23.36 -1.84 -24.51
C LEU A 159 -23.74 -3.29 -24.14
N LEU A 160 -23.12 -3.85 -23.10
CA LEU A 160 -23.43 -5.19 -22.57
C LEU A 160 -24.86 -5.30 -22.03
N ARG A 161 -25.39 -4.28 -21.34
CA ARG A 161 -26.78 -4.31 -20.82
C ARG A 161 -27.86 -4.37 -21.90
N ARG A 162 -27.61 -3.88 -23.12
CA ARG A 162 -28.59 -3.94 -24.23
C ARG A 162 -28.65 -5.31 -24.92
N LEU A 163 -27.69 -6.20 -24.65
CA LEU A 163 -27.60 -7.51 -25.32
C LEU A 163 -28.14 -8.69 -24.49
N VAL A 164 -28.45 -8.47 -23.20
CA VAL A 164 -28.74 -9.56 -22.24
C VAL A 164 -30.11 -10.23 -22.43
N TRP A 165 -31.09 -9.61 -23.11
CA TRP A 165 -32.43 -10.21 -23.22
C TRP A 165 -32.61 -11.25 -24.33
N LYS A 166 -31.59 -11.54 -25.15
CA LYS A 166 -31.68 -12.55 -26.25
C LYS A 166 -30.78 -13.79 -26.09
N VAL A 167 -29.93 -13.85 -25.06
CA VAL A 167 -28.94 -14.94 -24.86
C VAL A 167 -29.48 -16.22 -24.17
N PRO A 168 -30.51 -16.21 -23.28
CA PRO A 168 -30.82 -17.42 -22.51
C PRO A 168 -31.44 -18.57 -23.33
N LEU A 169 -32.02 -18.32 -24.50
CA LEU A 169 -32.64 -19.36 -25.34
C LEU A 169 -31.60 -20.16 -26.17
N ILE A 170 -30.49 -19.53 -26.54
CA ILE A 170 -29.41 -20.17 -27.32
C ILE A 170 -28.49 -20.99 -26.39
N PHE A 171 -28.29 -20.54 -25.15
CA PHE A 171 -27.51 -21.25 -24.14
C PHE A 171 -28.17 -22.55 -23.67
N LEU A 172 -29.51 -22.59 -23.56
CA LEU A 172 -30.25 -23.78 -23.10
C LEU A 172 -30.16 -24.96 -24.09
N LEU A 173 -30.17 -24.66 -25.40
CA LEU A 173 -30.09 -25.68 -26.46
C LEU A 173 -28.66 -26.19 -26.66
N MET A 174 -27.63 -25.34 -26.50
CA MET A 174 -26.23 -25.76 -26.51
C MET A 174 -25.82 -26.53 -25.25
N SER A 175 -26.34 -26.17 -24.07
CA SER A 175 -26.00 -26.86 -22.82
C SER A 175 -26.51 -28.30 -22.80
N LEU A 176 -27.67 -28.60 -23.42
CA LEU A 176 -28.21 -29.95 -23.46
C LEU A 176 -27.40 -30.89 -24.38
N ALA A 177 -26.91 -30.36 -25.51
CA ALA A 177 -26.07 -31.10 -26.44
C ALA A 177 -24.65 -31.34 -25.89
N VAL A 178 -24.06 -30.32 -25.26
CA VAL A 178 -22.72 -30.42 -24.63
C VAL A 178 -22.76 -31.31 -23.38
N TRP A 179 -23.84 -31.29 -22.60
CA TRP A 179 -24.02 -32.18 -21.45
C TRP A 179 -24.14 -33.66 -21.87
N TRP A 180 -24.79 -33.94 -23.00
CA TRP A 180 -24.87 -35.30 -23.55
C TRP A 180 -23.52 -35.80 -24.10
N GLN A 181 -22.68 -34.89 -24.61
CA GLN A 181 -21.35 -35.20 -25.14
C GLN A 181 -20.28 -35.36 -24.04
N MET A 182 -20.25 -34.48 -23.02
CA MET A 182 -19.30 -34.56 -21.89
C MET A 182 -19.54 -35.77 -20.97
N ARG A 183 -20.77 -36.27 -20.87
CA ARG A 183 -21.07 -37.42 -20.00
C ARG A 183 -20.51 -38.74 -20.54
N ARG A 184 -20.21 -38.83 -21.83
CA ARG A 184 -19.54 -40.00 -22.43
C ARG A 184 -18.02 -40.00 -22.27
N GLU A 185 -17.40 -38.86 -21.98
CA GLU A 185 -15.94 -38.70 -21.92
C GLU A 185 -15.38 -38.70 -20.47
N ASN A 186 -16.17 -38.28 -19.47
CA ASN A 186 -15.68 -38.10 -18.10
C ASN A 186 -15.44 -39.39 -17.30
N GLU A 187 -16.04 -40.52 -17.68
CA GLU A 187 -15.81 -41.80 -16.95
C GLU A 187 -14.43 -42.42 -17.26
N ALA A 188 -13.73 -41.95 -18.31
CA ALA A 188 -12.42 -42.48 -18.70
C ALA A 188 -11.21 -41.62 -18.26
N GLN A 189 -11.39 -40.38 -17.80
CA GLN A 189 -10.27 -39.45 -17.50
C GLN A 189 -9.98 -39.22 -15.99
N LEU A 190 -10.91 -39.55 -15.08
CA LEU A 190 -10.72 -39.29 -13.65
C LEU A 190 -9.58 -40.12 -13.01
N THR A 191 -9.26 -41.29 -13.55
CA THR A 191 -8.23 -42.17 -12.98
C THR A 191 -6.81 -41.84 -13.45
N THR A 192 -6.64 -41.30 -14.68
CA THR A 192 -5.32 -40.97 -15.24
C THR A 192 -4.84 -39.56 -14.85
N ALA A 193 -5.75 -38.58 -14.76
CA ALA A 193 -5.42 -37.21 -14.39
C ALA A 193 -5.02 -37.08 -12.91
N THR A 194 -5.63 -37.88 -12.03
CA THR A 194 -5.33 -37.89 -10.59
C THR A 194 -3.92 -38.41 -10.30
N GLN A 195 -3.44 -39.42 -11.04
CA GLN A 195 -2.07 -39.93 -10.87
C GLN A 195 -0.99 -38.97 -11.40
N THR A 196 -1.23 -38.31 -12.54
CA THR A 196 -0.25 -37.36 -13.11
C THR A 196 -0.24 -36.03 -12.34
N GLY A 197 -1.41 -35.57 -11.87
CA GLY A 197 -1.54 -34.39 -11.01
C GLY A 197 -0.86 -34.57 -9.65
N ALA A 198 -1.07 -35.72 -8.99
CA ALA A 198 -0.41 -36.04 -7.72
C ALA A 198 1.13 -36.11 -7.86
N SER A 199 1.63 -36.71 -8.95
CA SER A 199 3.08 -36.75 -9.23
C SER A 199 3.68 -35.35 -9.45
N LYS A 200 2.97 -34.43 -10.12
CA LYS A 200 3.43 -33.05 -10.31
C LYS A 200 3.32 -32.20 -9.05
N ALA A 201 2.27 -32.40 -8.23
CA ALA A 201 2.13 -31.74 -6.94
C ALA A 201 3.31 -32.09 -6.02
N MET A 202 3.72 -33.37 -6.01
CA MET A 202 4.90 -33.82 -5.26
C MET A 202 6.20 -33.13 -5.65
N ALA A 203 6.31 -32.58 -6.86
CA ALA A 203 7.51 -31.85 -7.27
C ALA A 203 7.71 -30.55 -6.46
N PHE A 204 6.65 -29.98 -5.89
CA PHE A 204 6.76 -28.81 -5.02
C PHE A 204 7.15 -29.15 -3.59
N THR A 205 7.05 -30.41 -3.16
CA THR A 205 7.25 -30.80 -1.76
C THR A 205 8.63 -30.43 -1.23
N GLY A 206 8.65 -29.90 -0.01
CA GLY A 206 9.87 -29.70 0.78
C GLY A 206 10.23 -28.23 1.00
N SER A 207 11.47 -28.02 1.44
CA SER A 207 11.99 -26.70 1.80
C SER A 207 12.65 -26.03 0.59
N TRP A 208 12.32 -24.77 0.40
CA TRP A 208 12.82 -23.92 -0.66
C TRP A 208 13.32 -22.60 -0.07
N LYS A 209 14.30 -21.99 -0.71
CA LYS A 209 14.77 -20.66 -0.35
C LYS A 209 15.13 -19.85 -1.57
N GLY A 210 14.99 -18.53 -1.47
CA GLY A 210 15.42 -17.60 -2.51
C GLY A 210 15.74 -16.26 -1.90
N ASP A 211 16.75 -15.61 -2.46
CA ASP A 211 17.07 -14.24 -2.12
C ASP A 211 16.15 -13.31 -2.91
N VAL A 212 15.59 -12.32 -2.23
CA VAL A 212 14.71 -11.31 -2.82
C VAL A 212 15.20 -9.94 -2.39
N THR A 213 15.30 -9.03 -3.35
CA THR A 213 15.55 -7.62 -3.10
C THR A 213 14.24 -6.87 -3.28
N TYR A 214 13.72 -6.31 -2.19
CA TYR A 214 12.51 -5.52 -2.24
C TYR A 214 12.79 -4.12 -2.83
N PRO A 215 11.77 -3.40 -3.33
CA PRO A 215 11.93 -2.08 -3.94
C PRO A 215 12.65 -1.04 -3.07
N TRP A 216 12.61 -1.19 -1.74
CA TRP A 216 13.32 -0.37 -0.76
C TRP A 216 14.76 -0.86 -0.48
N GLN A 217 15.37 -1.59 -1.43
CA GLN A 217 16.76 -2.05 -1.44
C GLN A 217 17.19 -2.95 -0.26
N VAL A 218 16.26 -3.43 0.55
CA VAL A 218 16.54 -4.45 1.57
C VAL A 218 16.44 -5.83 0.91
N SER A 219 17.48 -6.63 1.08
CA SER A 219 17.52 -8.01 0.60
C SER A 219 17.28 -8.97 1.75
N HIS A 220 16.40 -9.95 1.54
CA HIS A 220 16.13 -11.01 2.48
C HIS A 220 16.25 -12.37 1.80
N THR A 221 16.73 -13.35 2.54
CA THR A 221 16.58 -14.76 2.15
C THR A 221 15.23 -15.25 2.67
N GLU A 222 14.27 -15.43 1.76
CA GLU A 222 12.97 -15.97 2.12
C GLU A 222 12.99 -17.49 2.06
N GLN A 223 12.33 -18.13 3.02
CA GLN A 223 12.25 -19.58 3.19
C GLN A 223 10.79 -20.02 3.07
N PHE A 224 10.58 -21.08 2.31
CA PHE A 224 9.27 -21.67 2.06
C PHE A 224 9.32 -23.16 2.38
N LEU A 225 8.29 -23.66 3.05
CA LEU A 225 8.05 -25.08 3.22
C LEU A 225 6.74 -25.39 2.53
N PHE A 226 6.79 -26.17 1.45
CA PHE A 226 5.62 -26.54 0.67
C PHE A 226 5.20 -27.98 0.99
N GLN A 227 3.95 -28.13 1.37
CA GLN A 227 3.29 -29.37 1.75
C GLN A 227 2.04 -29.54 0.87
N PRO A 228 2.19 -30.02 -0.37
CA PRO A 228 1.08 -30.22 -1.29
C PRO A 228 0.20 -31.38 -0.84
N GLU A 229 -1.12 -31.22 -1.01
CA GLU A 229 -2.12 -32.27 -0.81
C GLU A 229 -3.11 -32.19 -1.98
N GLU A 230 -3.04 -33.17 -2.88
CA GLU A 230 -3.80 -33.16 -4.15
C GLU A 230 -3.58 -31.86 -4.96
N ASP A 231 -4.61 -31.03 -5.10
CA ASP A 231 -4.62 -29.74 -5.80
C ASP A 231 -4.41 -28.54 -4.87
N LYS A 232 -4.25 -28.77 -3.56
CA LYS A 232 -4.03 -27.74 -2.55
C LYS A 232 -2.57 -27.64 -2.16
N LEU A 233 -2.14 -26.43 -1.83
CA LEU A 233 -0.81 -26.15 -1.32
C LEU A 233 -0.89 -25.66 0.12
N PHE A 234 -0.33 -26.42 1.04
CA PHE A 234 -0.15 -26.01 2.44
C PHE A 234 1.30 -25.72 2.76
N GLY A 235 1.53 -25.17 3.95
CA GLY A 235 2.85 -25.00 4.53
C GLY A 235 3.10 -23.57 5.00
N THR A 236 4.35 -23.14 4.94
CA THR A 236 4.77 -21.84 5.49
C THR A 236 5.67 -21.09 4.54
N ALA A 237 5.59 -19.76 4.59
CA ALA A 237 6.44 -18.85 3.84
C ALA A 237 6.94 -17.77 4.78
N THR A 238 8.19 -17.34 4.62
CA THR A 238 8.67 -16.12 5.28
C THR A 238 8.37 -14.90 4.40
N PHE A 239 8.13 -13.77 5.05
CA PHE A 239 8.09 -12.46 4.43
C PHE A 239 8.80 -11.47 5.35
N LEU A 240 9.83 -10.79 4.85
CA LEU A 240 10.75 -9.98 5.65
C LEU A 240 11.39 -10.81 6.78
N GLY A 241 11.71 -12.08 6.50
CA GLY A 241 12.31 -13.02 7.45
C GLY A 241 11.37 -13.58 8.52
N VAL A 242 10.12 -13.11 8.61
CA VAL A 242 9.14 -13.61 9.59
C VAL A 242 8.28 -14.71 8.97
N LYS A 243 8.29 -15.88 9.60
CA LYS A 243 7.57 -17.10 9.17
C LYS A 243 6.07 -16.99 9.37
N ARG A 244 5.29 -17.30 8.33
CA ARG A 244 3.83 -17.20 8.29
C ARG A 244 3.20 -18.39 7.56
N GLY A 245 1.90 -18.60 7.80
CA GLY A 245 1.14 -19.66 7.14
C GLY A 245 0.78 -19.31 5.69
N ILE A 246 0.80 -20.33 4.83
CA ILE A 246 0.29 -20.25 3.46
C ILE A 246 -1.24 -20.36 3.52
N GLY A 247 -1.94 -19.36 2.99
CA GLY A 247 -3.39 -19.34 2.82
C GLY A 247 -3.81 -19.44 1.35
N ASP A 248 -5.01 -19.97 1.08
CA ASP A 248 -5.60 -20.08 -0.26
C ASP A 248 -4.70 -20.77 -1.32
N GLY A 249 -3.85 -21.70 -0.87
CA GLY A 249 -2.85 -22.34 -1.71
C GLY A 249 -3.44 -23.35 -2.70
N LYS A 250 -3.04 -23.26 -3.97
CA LYS A 250 -3.51 -24.10 -5.08
C LYS A 250 -2.37 -24.53 -5.98
N ILE A 251 -2.52 -25.70 -6.59
CA ILE A 251 -1.58 -26.30 -7.53
C ILE A 251 -2.34 -26.63 -8.81
N VAL A 252 -1.85 -26.11 -9.93
CA VAL A 252 -2.40 -26.42 -11.26
C VAL A 252 -1.24 -26.78 -12.19
N GLY A 253 -1.02 -28.08 -12.35
CA GLY A 253 0.10 -28.61 -13.13
C GLY A 253 1.46 -28.22 -12.52
N GLU A 254 2.17 -27.32 -13.21
CA GLU A 254 3.50 -26.80 -12.81
C GLU A 254 3.43 -25.40 -12.20
N THR A 255 2.22 -24.91 -11.89
CA THR A 255 2.00 -23.58 -11.30
C THR A 255 1.45 -23.72 -9.90
N ILE A 256 1.96 -22.88 -8.99
CA ILE A 256 1.43 -22.70 -7.64
C ILE A 256 0.91 -21.27 -7.49
N SER A 257 -0.14 -21.11 -6.69
CA SER A 257 -0.59 -19.80 -6.24
C SER A 257 -1.00 -19.88 -4.79
N PHE A 258 -0.66 -18.88 -3.99
CA PHE A 258 -1.05 -18.82 -2.58
C PHE A 258 -1.01 -17.38 -2.06
N SER A 259 -1.38 -17.19 -0.80
CA SER A 259 -1.29 -15.92 -0.11
C SER A 259 -0.63 -16.05 1.26
N VAL A 260 -0.04 -14.97 1.73
CA VAL A 260 0.54 -14.85 3.07
C VAL A 260 -0.03 -13.59 3.70
N ALA A 261 -0.78 -13.76 4.79
CA ALA A 261 -1.32 -12.66 5.56
C ALA A 261 -0.32 -12.20 6.62
N PHE A 262 -0.15 -10.89 6.79
CA PHE A 262 0.70 -10.29 7.81
C PHE A 262 0.03 -9.08 8.43
N GLU A 263 0.49 -8.69 9.60
CA GLU A 263 0.05 -7.46 10.26
C GLU A 263 1.09 -6.39 10.02
N GLU A 264 0.61 -5.23 9.60
CA GLU A 264 1.41 -4.03 9.43
C GLU A 264 0.92 -3.01 10.45
N ILE A 265 1.82 -2.54 11.29
CA ILE A 265 1.53 -1.51 12.27
C ILE A 265 1.71 -0.17 11.56
N TYR A 266 0.64 0.62 11.51
CA TYR A 266 0.68 2.00 11.04
C TYR A 266 0.33 2.90 12.22
N GLY A 267 1.36 3.50 12.83
CA GLY A 267 1.22 4.21 14.09
C GLY A 267 0.68 3.30 15.21
N SER A 268 -0.52 3.58 15.73
CA SER A 268 -1.19 2.79 16.77
C SER A 268 -2.21 1.77 16.25
N THR A 269 -2.43 1.70 14.94
CA THR A 269 -3.43 0.80 14.34
C THR A 269 -2.75 -0.37 13.65
N MET A 270 -3.14 -1.58 14.02
CA MET A 270 -2.72 -2.80 13.35
C MET A 270 -3.65 -3.09 12.17
N ARG A 271 -3.10 -3.11 10.95
CA ARG A 271 -3.86 -3.47 9.75
C ARG A 271 -3.44 -4.85 9.26
N SER A 272 -4.42 -5.71 8.99
CA SER A 272 -4.16 -7.00 8.34
C SER A 272 -3.97 -6.78 6.84
N ARG A 273 -2.87 -7.29 6.31
CA ARG A 273 -2.41 -7.16 4.92
C ARG A 273 -2.19 -8.54 4.32
N ARG A 274 -2.20 -8.64 3.00
CA ARG A 274 -2.03 -9.93 2.32
C ARG A 274 -1.20 -9.79 1.06
N ASN A 275 -0.11 -10.56 1.00
CA ASN A 275 0.65 -10.74 -0.22
C ASN A 275 0.15 -11.98 -0.97
N ARG A 276 0.04 -11.88 -2.29
CA ARG A 276 -0.28 -12.98 -3.19
C ARG A 276 0.98 -13.42 -3.92
N TYR A 277 1.15 -14.73 -4.03
CA TYR A 277 2.29 -15.39 -4.63
C TYR A 277 1.80 -16.21 -5.81
N GLU A 278 2.49 -16.09 -6.94
CA GLU A 278 2.29 -16.95 -8.12
C GLU A 278 3.64 -17.48 -8.57
N GLY A 279 3.76 -18.80 -8.71
CA GLY A 279 5.02 -19.46 -8.99
C GLY A 279 4.91 -20.50 -10.07
N LYS A 280 5.96 -20.64 -10.88
CA LYS A 280 6.07 -21.70 -11.87
C LYS A 280 7.33 -22.53 -11.64
N LEU A 281 7.15 -23.85 -11.58
CA LEU A 281 8.25 -24.81 -11.51
C LEU A 281 8.95 -24.89 -12.88
N SER A 282 10.28 -24.87 -12.84
CA SER A 282 11.13 -25.05 -14.03
C SER A 282 12.38 -25.81 -13.61
N GLY A 283 12.39 -27.12 -13.82
CA GLY A 283 13.43 -28.01 -13.30
C GLY A 283 13.45 -28.01 -11.78
N ASP A 284 14.61 -27.72 -11.19
CA ASP A 284 14.80 -27.63 -9.73
C ASP A 284 14.65 -26.22 -9.14
N THR A 285 14.02 -25.31 -9.90
CA THR A 285 13.77 -23.93 -9.45
C THR A 285 12.30 -23.57 -9.57
N ILE A 286 11.84 -22.69 -8.67
CA ILE A 286 10.52 -22.08 -8.77
C ILE A 286 10.73 -20.58 -8.95
N ARG A 287 10.29 -20.03 -10.08
CA ARG A 287 10.21 -18.58 -10.23
C ARG A 287 8.92 -18.12 -9.60
N LEU A 288 9.02 -17.36 -8.51
CA LEU A 288 7.90 -16.78 -7.79
C LEU A 288 7.78 -15.29 -8.10
N ARG A 289 6.54 -14.83 -8.17
CA ARG A 289 6.17 -13.43 -8.20
C ARG A 289 5.32 -13.13 -6.98
N ILE A 290 5.71 -12.10 -6.24
CA ILE A 290 4.99 -11.55 -5.10
C ILE A 290 4.24 -10.30 -5.57
N MET A 291 2.95 -10.24 -5.27
CA MET A 291 2.09 -9.08 -5.48
C MET A 291 1.55 -8.66 -4.12
N ASP A 292 1.76 -7.41 -3.74
CA ASP A 292 1.09 -6.86 -2.57
C ASP A 292 -0.35 -6.43 -2.90
N ASP A 293 -1.10 -6.11 -1.85
CA ASP A 293 -2.46 -5.57 -1.92
C ASP A 293 -2.49 -4.04 -2.12
N GLN A 294 -1.33 -3.40 -2.36
CA GLN A 294 -1.20 -1.94 -2.57
C GLN A 294 -1.14 -1.55 -4.05
N GLY A 295 -0.96 -2.54 -4.92
CA GLY A 295 -0.79 -2.30 -6.35
C GLY A 295 0.63 -1.84 -6.72
N ASN A 296 1.63 -2.12 -5.88
CA ASN A 296 3.02 -1.93 -6.26
C ASN A 296 3.44 -2.94 -7.35
N SER A 297 4.53 -2.63 -8.04
CA SER A 297 5.11 -3.53 -9.03
C SER A 297 5.43 -4.89 -8.39
N PRO A 298 5.09 -6.00 -9.05
CA PRO A 298 5.38 -7.32 -8.51
C PRO A 298 6.88 -7.53 -8.32
N VAL A 299 7.25 -8.18 -7.21
CA VAL A 299 8.63 -8.54 -6.90
C VAL A 299 8.87 -9.98 -7.34
N GLU A 300 9.94 -10.24 -8.08
CA GLU A 300 10.29 -11.59 -8.51
C GLU A 300 11.42 -12.16 -7.64
N LEU A 301 11.31 -13.45 -7.32
CA LEU A 301 12.39 -14.21 -6.69
C LEU A 301 12.48 -15.61 -7.29
N VAL A 302 13.68 -16.18 -7.26
CA VAL A 302 13.94 -17.55 -7.71
C VAL A 302 14.23 -18.41 -6.50
N LEU A 303 13.39 -19.44 -6.31
CA LEU A 303 13.60 -20.43 -5.27
C LEU A 303 14.47 -21.57 -5.77
N THR A 304 15.38 -22.01 -4.91
CA THR A 304 16.14 -23.25 -5.03
C THR A 304 15.81 -24.16 -3.85
N ARG A 305 15.93 -25.48 -4.02
CA ARG A 305 15.74 -26.42 -2.92
C ARG A 305 16.79 -26.16 -1.84
N SER A 306 16.34 -26.06 -0.58
CA SER A 306 17.26 -26.07 0.54
C SER A 306 17.79 -27.50 0.74
N PRO A 307 19.10 -27.70 0.94
CA PRO A 307 19.60 -29.02 1.32
C PRO A 307 18.92 -29.43 2.62
N SER A 308 18.39 -30.65 2.65
CA SER A 308 17.82 -31.23 3.87
C SER A 308 18.91 -31.33 4.92
N THR A 309 18.85 -30.51 5.96
CA THR A 309 19.58 -30.78 7.19
C THR A 309 18.89 -31.97 7.84
N THR A 310 19.36 -33.18 7.53
CA THR A 310 19.04 -34.38 8.30
C THR A 310 19.54 -34.15 9.74
N PRO A 311 18.74 -34.49 10.78
CA PRO A 311 19.15 -34.33 12.19
C PRO A 311 20.42 -35.10 12.54
#